data_AF-A0A9W8USE3-F1
#
_entry.id   AF-A0A9W8USE3-F1
#
_cell.length_a   1.000
_cell.length_b   1.000
_cell.length_c   1.000
_cell.angle_alpha   90.00
_cell.angle_beta   90.00
_cell.angle_gamma   90.00
#
_symmetry.space_group_name_H-M   'P 1'
#
loop_
_entity.id
_entity.type
_entity.pdbx_description
1 polymer ?
#
loop_
_entity_poly.entity_id
_entity_poly.type
_entity_poly.pdbx_seq_one_letter_code
_entity_poly.pdbx_strand_id
1 'polypeptide(L)'
;MGNKRRASVAEPSDSSDIEVMHKVAKKSKTSATITSPAGKDDEGNPFWELSSKRRVGVSQFKNVCLINIREYYEKDGKHLPGKKGISLSLEQYTALIKLIPSINGQLREMGQLVDTAADAEKDVTAIVKKPKKEKSDKANIEATSEEDEG
;
A
#
# COMPACT_ATOMS: atom_id res chain seq x y z
N MET A 1 -39.46 -62.17 -21.94
CA MET A 1 -38.29 -61.54 -21.29
C MET A 1 -38.73 -60.92 -19.98
N GLY A 2 -38.38 -61.53 -18.85
CA GLY A 2 -38.54 -60.87 -17.55
C GLY A 2 -37.45 -59.85 -17.32
N ASN A 3 -37.74 -58.80 -16.56
CA ASN A 3 -36.74 -58.19 -15.70
C ASN A 3 -37.35 -57.68 -14.40
N LYS A 4 -36.57 -57.93 -13.35
CA LYS A 4 -36.88 -57.95 -11.93
C LYS A 4 -36.65 -56.57 -11.32
N ARG A 5 -37.61 -56.16 -10.47
CA ARG A 5 -37.46 -55.56 -9.11
C ARG A 5 -36.76 -54.20 -8.93
N ARG A 6 -37.48 -53.28 -8.25
CA ARG A 6 -37.28 -52.76 -6.86
C ARG A 6 -37.98 -51.38 -6.76
N ALA A 7 -39.07 -51.17 -6.01
CA ALA A 7 -39.16 -50.93 -4.55
C ALA A 7 -38.09 -49.91 -4.06
N SER A 8 -38.35 -48.79 -3.38
CA SER A 8 -39.48 -48.36 -2.54
C SER A 8 -39.16 -46.99 -1.89
N VAL A 9 -40.19 -46.34 -1.32
CA VAL A 9 -40.19 -45.35 -0.21
C VAL A 9 -40.05 -43.86 -0.59
N ALA A 10 -41.18 -43.15 -0.41
CA ALA A 10 -41.27 -41.75 -0.02
C ALA A 10 -41.41 -41.67 1.51
N GLU A 11 -40.79 -40.66 2.14
CA GLU A 11 -41.46 -39.58 2.90
C GLU A 11 -40.42 -38.71 3.68
N PRO A 12 -40.75 -37.45 4.03
CA PRO A 12 -39.84 -36.36 4.40
C PRO A 12 -39.83 -35.99 5.90
N SER A 13 -38.71 -35.45 6.39
CA SER A 13 -38.51 -34.61 7.61
C SER A 13 -36.98 -34.34 7.68
N ASP A 14 -36.41 -33.22 8.09
CA ASP A 14 -36.71 -32.31 9.19
C ASP A 14 -35.92 -31.00 9.00
N SER A 15 -36.46 -29.93 9.58
CA SER A 15 -35.99 -28.54 9.54
C SER A 15 -34.75 -28.33 10.42
N SER A 16 -33.76 -27.58 9.92
CA SER A 16 -32.92 -26.74 10.78
C SER A 16 -32.37 -25.53 10.00
N ASP A 17 -33.11 -24.42 10.19
CA ASP A 17 -32.65 -23.04 10.31
C ASP A 17 -31.15 -22.87 10.63
N ILE A 18 -30.41 -22.08 9.82
CA ILE A 18 -29.57 -20.96 10.30
C ILE A 18 -29.43 -19.92 9.16
N GLU A 19 -30.11 -18.79 9.33
CA GLU A 19 -29.70 -17.50 8.74
C GLU A 19 -28.38 -17.02 9.38
N VAL A 20 -27.35 -16.69 8.58
CA VAL A 20 -26.26 -15.79 9.05
C VAL A 20 -26.10 -14.60 8.11
N MET A 21 -26.83 -13.57 8.50
CA MET A 21 -26.67 -12.16 8.21
C MET A 21 -25.26 -11.65 8.61
N HIS A 22 -24.57 -11.02 7.65
CA HIS A 22 -23.61 -9.91 7.78
C HIS A 22 -22.51 -9.94 8.85
N LYS A 23 -21.25 -9.85 8.39
CA LYS A 23 -20.31 -8.91 9.03
C LYS A 23 -19.29 -8.33 8.05
N VAL A 24 -19.58 -7.10 7.62
CA VAL A 24 -18.59 -6.11 7.18
C VAL A 24 -17.57 -5.95 8.31
N ALA A 25 -16.32 -6.30 8.05
CA ALA A 25 -15.20 -5.95 8.91
C ALA A 25 -14.19 -5.14 8.11
N LYS A 26 -14.41 -3.82 8.06
CA LYS A 26 -13.32 -2.85 8.08
C LYS A 26 -12.47 -3.17 9.32
N LYS A 27 -11.30 -3.78 9.14
CA LYS A 27 -10.22 -3.72 10.12
C LYS A 27 -8.99 -3.19 9.42
N SER A 28 -8.80 -1.88 9.60
CA SER A 28 -7.52 -1.20 9.63
C SER A 28 -6.54 -2.02 10.49
N LYS A 29 -5.80 -2.95 9.86
CA LYS A 29 -4.70 -3.67 10.49
C LYS A 29 -3.43 -2.84 10.28
N THR A 30 -3.28 -1.88 11.18
CA THR A 30 -2.20 -0.93 11.37
C THR A 30 -0.82 -1.57 11.23
N SER A 31 -0.10 -1.20 10.18
CA SER A 31 1.36 -1.18 9.91
C SER A 31 2.25 -2.41 10.23
N ALA A 32 2.00 -3.20 11.27
CA ALA A 32 2.84 -4.33 11.67
C ALA A 32 2.57 -5.61 10.86
N THR A 33 1.48 -5.66 10.07
CA THR A 33 1.13 -6.86 9.28
C THR A 33 1.74 -6.85 7.87
N ILE A 34 2.10 -5.68 7.34
CA ILE A 34 2.57 -5.53 5.95
C ILE A 34 4.01 -6.03 5.75
N THR A 35 4.78 -6.25 6.82
CA THR A 35 6.17 -6.70 6.74
C THR A 35 6.30 -8.21 6.58
N SER A 36 5.34 -9.00 7.07
CA SER A 36 5.30 -10.46 6.86
C SER A 36 4.45 -10.84 5.64
N PRO A 37 4.77 -11.95 4.95
CA PRO A 37 3.91 -12.44 3.87
C PRO A 37 2.48 -12.64 4.36
N ALA A 38 1.52 -12.13 3.59
CA ALA A 38 0.10 -12.33 3.84
C ALA A 38 -0.33 -13.78 3.59
N GLY A 39 0.40 -14.51 2.74
CA GLY A 39 0.16 -15.91 2.45
C GLY A 39 1.09 -16.45 1.37
N LYS A 40 0.71 -17.62 0.82
CA LYS A 40 1.32 -18.22 -0.36
C LYS A 40 0.28 -18.35 -1.47
N ASP A 41 0.70 -18.17 -2.73
CA ASP A 41 -0.16 -18.38 -3.90
C ASP A 41 -0.34 -19.87 -4.25
N ASP A 42 -1.09 -20.17 -5.31
CA ASP A 42 -1.33 -21.54 -5.80
C ASP A 42 -0.03 -22.28 -6.19
N GLU A 43 1.04 -21.53 -6.46
CA GLU A 43 2.38 -22.05 -6.80
C GLU A 43 3.29 -22.14 -5.57
N GLY A 44 2.80 -21.79 -4.38
CA GLY A 44 3.53 -21.84 -3.11
C GLY A 44 4.47 -20.64 -2.87
N ASN A 45 4.42 -19.62 -3.71
CA ASN A 45 5.25 -18.42 -3.60
C ASN A 45 4.68 -17.44 -2.57
N PRO A 46 5.51 -16.78 -1.74
CA PRO A 46 5.04 -15.81 -0.78
C PRO A 46 4.51 -14.54 -1.46
N PHE A 47 3.45 -13.97 -0.90
CA PHE A 47 2.91 -12.68 -1.34
C PHE A 47 2.53 -11.76 -0.16
N TRP A 48 2.45 -10.47 -0.45
CA TRP A 48 1.99 -9.39 0.42
C TRP A 48 0.84 -8.66 -0.27
N GLU A 49 -0.13 -8.20 0.50
CA GLU A 49 -1.27 -7.46 -0.03
C GLU A 49 -1.00 -5.95 0.00
N LEU A 50 -1.12 -5.30 -1.16
CA LEU A 50 -1.10 -3.83 -1.31
C LEU A 50 -2.50 -3.23 -1.18
N SER A 51 -3.50 -3.95 -1.68
CA SER A 51 -4.92 -3.63 -1.57
C SER A 51 -5.74 -4.91 -1.74
N SER A 52 -7.06 -4.85 -1.59
CA SER A 52 -7.92 -6.04 -1.71
C SER A 52 -7.79 -6.77 -3.05
N LYS A 53 -7.31 -6.09 -4.09
CA LYS A 53 -7.12 -6.65 -5.44
C LYS A 53 -5.69 -6.57 -5.94
N ARG A 54 -4.72 -6.10 -5.15
CA ARG A 54 -3.32 -5.95 -5.60
C ARG A 54 -2.36 -6.59 -4.64
N ARG A 55 -1.43 -7.38 -5.18
CA ARG A 55 -0.42 -8.10 -4.40
C ARG A 55 0.97 -7.83 -4.94
N VAL A 56 1.95 -7.90 -4.03
CA VAL A 56 3.35 -8.11 -4.37
C VAL A 56 3.68 -9.57 -4.10
N GLY A 57 4.26 -10.29 -5.05
CA GLY A 57 4.70 -11.68 -4.86
C GLY A 57 6.15 -11.86 -5.29
N VAL A 58 6.87 -12.78 -4.67
CA VAL A 58 8.23 -13.14 -5.06
C VAL A 58 8.20 -14.57 -5.60
N SER A 59 8.47 -14.75 -6.88
CA SER A 59 8.48 -16.06 -7.54
C SER A 59 9.82 -16.35 -8.21
N GLN A 60 10.06 -17.62 -8.55
CA GLN A 60 11.25 -18.05 -9.28
C GLN A 60 10.85 -18.78 -10.56
N PHE A 61 11.32 -18.30 -11.70
CA PHE A 61 11.08 -18.94 -13.00
C PHE A 61 12.41 -19.17 -13.70
N LYS A 62 12.70 -20.43 -14.07
CA LYS A 62 13.97 -20.83 -14.72
C LYS A 62 15.20 -20.26 -14.00
N ASN A 63 15.22 -20.39 -12.66
CA ASN A 63 16.27 -19.87 -11.77
C ASN A 63 16.37 -18.33 -11.68
N VAL A 64 15.48 -17.58 -12.32
CA VAL A 64 15.42 -16.11 -12.21
C VAL A 64 14.38 -15.72 -11.16
N CYS A 65 14.81 -14.92 -10.18
CA CYS A 65 13.92 -14.34 -9.16
C CYS A 65 13.16 -13.14 -9.76
N LEU A 66 11.85 -13.14 -9.60
CA LEU A 66 10.93 -12.13 -10.11
C LEU A 66 10.08 -11.55 -8.98
N ILE A 67 9.98 -10.23 -8.94
CA ILE A 67 9.12 -9.50 -8.01
C ILE A 67 7.89 -9.04 -8.80
N ASN A 68 6.74 -9.62 -8.50
CA ASN A 68 5.50 -9.40 -9.22
C ASN A 68 4.63 -8.37 -8.49
N ILE A 69 4.29 -7.25 -9.13
CA ILE A 69 3.31 -6.28 -8.63
C ILE A 69 2.09 -6.38 -9.54
N ARG A 70 1.02 -7.05 -9.08
CA ARG A 70 -0.09 -7.46 -9.97
C ARG A 70 -1.48 -7.27 -9.34
N GLU A 71 -2.43 -6.89 -10.18
CA GLU A 71 -3.86 -6.88 -9.86
C GLU A 71 -4.45 -8.27 -10.06
N TYR A 72 -5.23 -8.75 -9.10
CA TYR A 72 -5.92 -10.04 -9.12
C TYR A 72 -7.42 -9.81 -9.24
N TYR A 73 -8.09 -10.71 -9.96
CA TYR A 73 -9.54 -10.76 -10.00
C TYR A 73 -10.01 -12.05 -9.33
N GLU A 74 -11.25 -12.04 -8.88
CA GLU A 74 -11.87 -13.21 -8.27
C GLU A 74 -12.74 -13.92 -9.30
N LYS A 75 -12.60 -15.24 -9.39
CA LYS A 75 -13.45 -16.10 -10.20
C LYS A 75 -13.65 -17.41 -9.45
N ASP A 76 -14.89 -17.82 -9.24
CA ASP A 76 -15.25 -19.06 -8.53
C ASP A 76 -14.61 -19.17 -7.13
N GLY A 77 -14.51 -18.04 -6.41
CA GLY A 77 -13.88 -17.95 -5.09
C GLY A 77 -12.35 -18.02 -5.09
N LYS A 78 -11.71 -18.02 -6.27
CA LYS A 78 -10.25 -18.04 -6.42
C LYS A 78 -9.72 -16.70 -6.91
N HIS A 79 -8.56 -16.30 -6.37
CA HIS A 79 -7.86 -15.10 -6.82
C HIS A 79 -6.90 -15.44 -7.95
N LEU A 80 -7.21 -14.97 -9.16
CA LEU A 80 -6.41 -15.22 -10.35
C LEU A 80 -5.65 -13.96 -10.79
N PRO A 81 -4.41 -14.11 -11.29
CA PRO A 81 -3.62 -12.98 -11.76
C PRO A 81 -4.29 -12.32 -12.98
N GLY A 82 -4.51 -11.00 -12.90
CA GLY A 82 -5.05 -10.21 -14.00
C GLY A 82 -3.98 -9.69 -14.96
N LYS A 83 -4.43 -9.08 -16.06
CA LYS A 83 -3.55 -8.48 -17.09
C LYS A 83 -2.77 -7.26 -16.58
N LYS A 84 -3.34 -6.51 -15.63
CA LYS A 84 -2.70 -5.32 -15.05
C LYS A 84 -1.64 -5.73 -14.03
N GLY A 85 -0.39 -5.42 -14.32
CA GLY A 85 0.73 -5.68 -13.42
C GLY A 85 2.05 -5.78 -14.17
N ILE A 86 3.13 -5.82 -13.42
CA ILE A 86 4.49 -5.96 -13.94
C ILE A 86 5.26 -6.99 -13.12
N SER A 87 6.15 -7.72 -13.78
CA SER A 87 7.13 -8.61 -13.15
C SER A 87 8.49 -7.94 -13.28
N LEU A 88 9.07 -7.54 -12.16
CA LEU A 88 10.37 -6.89 -12.09
C LEU A 88 11.45 -7.95 -11.93
N SER A 89 12.56 -7.79 -12.66
CA SER A 89 13.79 -8.52 -12.34
C SER A 89 14.37 -8.03 -11.01
N LEU A 90 15.27 -8.81 -10.41
CA LEU A 90 15.98 -8.40 -9.20
C LEU A 90 16.74 -7.06 -9.38
N GLU A 91 17.32 -6.85 -10.56
CA GLU A 91 18.02 -5.60 -10.90
C GLU A 91 17.06 -4.41 -10.91
N GLN A 92 15.91 -4.54 -11.59
CA GLN A 92 14.89 -3.50 -11.64
C GLN A 92 14.32 -3.18 -10.26
N TYR A 93 14.08 -4.21 -9.44
CA TYR A 93 13.62 -4.02 -8.06
C TYR A 93 14.66 -3.29 -7.20
N THR A 94 15.95 -3.62 -7.35
CA THR A 94 17.04 -2.93 -6.65
C THR A 94 17.15 -1.47 -7.07
N ALA A 95 17.00 -1.18 -8.37
CA ALA A 95 16.95 0.18 -8.88
C ALA A 95 15.76 0.96 -8.30
N LEU A 96 14.57 0.33 -8.23
CA LEU A 96 13.39 0.92 -7.61
C LEU A 96 13.66 1.31 -6.15
N ILE A 97 14.24 0.41 -5.34
CA ILE A 97 14.58 0.69 -3.93
C ILE A 97 15.48 1.92 -3.79
N LYS A 98 16.50 2.04 -4.65
CA LYS A 98 17.41 3.20 -4.65
C LYS A 98 16.69 4.51 -4.99
N LEU A 99 15.64 4.45 -5.80
CA LEU A 99 14.85 5.60 -6.21
C LEU A 99 13.77 5.99 -5.18
N ILE A 100 13.36 5.08 -4.29
CA ILE A 100 12.29 5.32 -3.29
C ILE A 100 12.48 6.65 -2.53
N PRO A 101 13.67 7.01 -2.00
CA PRO A 101 13.83 8.27 -1.28
C PRO A 101 13.56 9.50 -2.16
N SER A 102 14.02 9.47 -3.42
CA SER A 102 13.78 10.56 -4.38
C SER A 102 12.30 10.65 -4.77
N ILE A 103 11.65 9.50 -5.00
CA ILE A 103 10.21 9.44 -5.27
C ILE A 103 9.42 9.98 -4.08
N ASN A 104 9.77 9.59 -2.84
CA ASN A 104 9.12 10.07 -1.63
C ASN A 104 9.28 11.59 -1.44
N GLY A 105 10.43 12.16 -1.81
CA GLY A 105 10.64 13.60 -1.84
C GLY A 105 9.69 14.29 -2.82
N GLN A 106 9.62 13.79 -4.06
CA GLN A 106 8.72 14.31 -5.08
C GLN A 106 7.24 14.22 -4.67
N LEU A 107 6.83 13.11 -4.05
CA LEU A 107 5.46 12.93 -3.57
C LEU A 107 5.10 13.94 -2.47
N ARG A 108 6.04 14.24 -1.56
CA ARG A 108 5.85 15.27 -0.52
C ARG A 108 5.73 16.67 -1.11
N GLU A 109 6.52 17.00 -2.14
CA GLU A 109 6.37 18.27 -2.87
C GLU A 109 5.00 18.38 -3.56
N MET A 110 4.44 17.26 -4.02
CA MET A 110 3.07 17.17 -4.56
C MET A 110 1.99 17.15 -3.47
N GLY A 111 2.35 17.35 -2.20
CA GLY A 111 1.41 17.39 -1.07
C GLY A 111 0.91 16.01 -0.62
N GLN A 112 1.56 14.91 -1.02
CA GLN A 112 1.24 13.56 -0.56
C GLN A 112 2.07 13.20 0.67
N LEU A 113 1.40 12.79 1.75
CA LEU A 113 2.07 12.25 2.93
C LEU A 113 2.49 10.80 2.67
N VAL A 114 3.76 10.49 2.89
CA VAL A 114 4.31 9.13 2.79
C VAL A 114 4.79 8.72 4.19
N ASP A 115 3.98 7.94 4.91
CA ASP A 115 4.29 7.44 6.25
C ASP A 115 5.26 6.24 6.17
N THR A 116 6.54 6.52 5.93
CA THR A 116 7.60 5.52 6.00
C THR A 116 8.22 5.54 7.40
N ALA A 117 8.23 4.39 8.08
CA ALA A 117 8.83 4.22 9.41
C ALA A 117 10.33 4.63 9.46
N ALA A 118 11.00 4.71 8.31
CA ALA A 118 12.40 5.14 8.19
C ALA A 118 12.59 6.67 8.11
N ASP A 119 11.53 7.45 7.90
CA ASP A 119 11.60 8.92 7.75
C ASP A 119 11.27 9.68 9.04
N ALA A 120 10.90 8.99 10.12
CA ALA A 120 10.66 9.58 11.44
C ALA A 120 11.91 10.22 12.08
N GLU A 121 13.12 9.91 11.58
CA GLU A 121 14.39 10.41 12.11
C GLU A 121 14.86 11.73 11.45
N LYS A 122 14.24 12.18 10.35
CA LYS A 122 14.74 13.35 9.59
C LYS A 122 13.77 14.53 9.47
N ASP A 123 12.48 14.36 9.75
CA ASP A 123 11.48 15.41 9.47
C ASP A 123 11.36 16.50 10.55
N VAL A 124 11.93 16.29 11.75
CA VAL A 124 11.84 17.29 12.85
C VAL A 124 12.79 18.49 12.66
N THR A 125 13.83 18.37 11.82
CA THR A 125 14.83 19.44 11.65
C THR A 125 14.58 20.38 10.47
N ALA A 126 13.69 20.03 9.53
CA ALA A 126 13.45 20.82 8.32
C ALA A 126 12.38 21.91 8.48
N ILE A 127 11.49 21.80 9.49
CA ILE A 127 10.40 22.77 9.70
C ILE A 127 10.89 24.06 10.41
N VAL A 128 12.07 24.04 11.06
CA VAL A 128 12.58 25.19 11.84
C VAL A 128 13.62 26.06 11.09
N LYS A 129 14.09 25.68 9.89
CA LYS A 129 15.15 26.42 9.18
C LYS A 129 14.80 26.81 7.74
N LYS A 130 13.79 27.65 7.53
CA LYS A 130 13.78 28.56 6.36
C LYS A 130 14.05 30.00 6.82
N PRO A 131 15.23 30.58 6.51
CA PRO A 131 15.52 31.98 6.79
C PRO A 131 14.85 32.87 5.74
N LYS A 132 14.01 33.82 6.17
CA LYS A 132 13.66 34.99 5.35
C LYS A 132 14.80 36.00 5.48
N LYS A 133 15.52 36.24 4.39
CA LYS A 133 16.34 37.45 4.23
C LYS A 133 16.30 37.88 2.77
N GLU A 134 15.33 38.74 2.45
CA GLU A 134 15.41 39.64 1.30
C GLU A 134 15.67 41.04 1.83
N LYS A 135 16.75 41.65 1.35
CA LYS A 135 17.10 43.05 1.54
C LYS A 135 16.35 43.87 0.49
N SER A 136 15.79 45.01 0.90
CA SER A 136 15.60 46.15 0.00
C SER A 136 15.93 47.43 0.76
N ASP A 137 17.00 48.09 0.34
CA ASP A 137 17.33 49.47 0.71
C ASP A 137 16.18 50.42 0.33
N LYS A 138 15.87 51.37 1.23
CA LYS A 138 15.57 52.77 0.87
C LYS A 138 15.52 53.64 2.13
N ALA A 139 16.37 54.65 2.11
CA ALA A 139 16.43 55.74 3.07
C ALA A 139 15.07 56.47 3.17
N ASN A 140 14.69 56.85 4.40
CA ASN A 140 13.81 57.99 4.61
C ASN A 140 14.40 58.90 5.69
N ILE A 141 14.43 60.16 5.32
CA ILE A 141 15.01 61.34 5.96
C ILE A 141 14.10 61.88 7.08
N GLU A 142 14.69 62.72 7.93
CA GLU A 142 14.09 63.87 8.63
C GLU A 142 13.47 63.69 10.04
N ALA A 143 14.09 64.34 11.03
CA ALA A 143 13.55 65.00 12.25
C ALA A 143 14.66 65.13 13.34
N THR A 144 15.44 66.23 13.41
CA THR A 144 15.28 67.44 14.27
C THR A 144 15.38 67.21 15.79
N SER A 145 16.50 67.61 16.41
CA SER A 145 16.63 68.14 17.79
C SER A 145 18.11 68.53 17.98
N GLU A 146 18.55 69.74 17.62
CA GLU A 146 18.64 70.94 18.48
C GLU A 146 19.43 70.66 19.77
N GLU A 147 20.73 70.96 19.72
CA GLU A 147 21.58 71.20 20.90
C GLU A 147 21.49 72.68 21.26
N ASP A 148 21.30 72.98 22.55
CA ASP A 148 21.99 74.12 23.19
C ASP A 148 22.02 73.91 24.72
N GLU A 149 23.19 73.53 25.23
CA GLU A 149 23.60 73.82 26.60
C GLU A 149 24.11 75.27 26.64
N GLY A 150 23.44 76.12 27.43
CA GLY A 150 23.84 77.51 27.65
C GLY A 150 22.93 78.25 28.62
#